data_AF-A0AAN0NDR2-F1
#
_entry.id   AF-A0AAN0NDR2-F1
#
_cell.length_a   1.000
_cell.length_b   1.000
_cell.length_c   1.000
_cell.angle_alpha   90.00
_cell.angle_beta   90.00
_cell.angle_gamma   90.00
#
_symmetry.space_group_name_H-M   'P 1'
#
loop_
_entity.id
_entity.type
_entity.pdbx_description
1 polymer ?
#
loop_
_entity_poly.entity_id
_entity_poly.type
_entity_poly.pdbx_seq_one_letter_code
_entity_poly.pdbx_strand_id
1 'polypeptide(L)'
;MEGMNRPKVLAHIDPVIDNFIKIQNGTIKLIDWEYAAMADPYLDLAMHAIYSGFNQTRIDDITAIYLEEQPTDTQQHLVYGYVALGGFLWALWTLFKEAKGENFGTYGLEQYQYARTYGRKFLEFNRSEHEA
;
A
#
# COMPACT_ATOMS: atom_id res chain seq x y z
N MET A 1 -8.33 -13.64 -6.35
CA MET A 1 -6.97 -13.51 -6.94
C MET A 1 -6.66 -14.61 -7.96
N GLU A 2 -7.04 -15.87 -7.76
CA GLU A 2 -6.71 -16.98 -8.68
C GLU A 2 -7.33 -16.90 -10.09
N GLY A 3 -8.33 -16.03 -10.31
CA GLY A 3 -8.91 -15.77 -11.63
C GLY A 3 -8.37 -14.54 -12.37
N MET A 4 -7.48 -13.73 -11.75
CA MET A 4 -7.03 -12.44 -12.32
C MET A 4 -5.65 -12.49 -12.98
N ASN A 5 -5.03 -13.67 -13.05
CA ASN A 5 -3.70 -13.91 -13.64
C ASN A 5 -2.63 -12.86 -13.25
N ARG A 6 -2.64 -12.43 -11.98
CA ARG A 6 -1.68 -11.48 -11.42
C ARG A 6 -0.39 -12.20 -10.98
N PRO A 7 0.78 -11.57 -11.09
CA PRO A 7 2.02 -12.13 -10.57
C PRO A 7 1.91 -12.33 -9.06
N LYS A 8 2.41 -13.47 -8.58
CA LYS A 8 2.62 -13.74 -7.15
C LYS A 8 4.12 -13.74 -6.90
N VAL A 9 4.59 -12.82 -6.08
CA VAL A 9 5.99 -12.70 -5.66
C VAL A 9 6.10 -12.81 -4.15
N LEU A 10 7.29 -13.09 -3.65
CA LEU A 10 7.56 -12.95 -2.21
C LEU A 10 7.45 -11.47 -1.84
N ALA A 11 6.39 -11.13 -1.11
CA ALA A 11 6.14 -9.79 -0.58
C ALA A 11 6.45 -9.75 0.91
N HIS A 12 6.92 -8.60 1.39
CA HIS A 12 7.20 -8.33 2.79
C HIS A 12 5.93 -8.16 3.62
N ILE A 13 4.88 -7.59 3.02
CA ILE A 13 3.58 -7.23 3.60
C ILE A 13 3.64 -6.11 4.63
N ASP A 14 4.74 -5.99 5.37
CA ASP A 14 4.93 -4.90 6.36
C ASP A 14 6.18 -4.01 6.12
N PRO A 15 6.34 -3.38 4.93
CA PRO A 15 7.53 -2.58 4.61
C PRO A 15 7.48 -1.17 5.22
N VAL A 16 7.33 -1.07 6.55
CA VAL A 16 7.50 0.18 7.29
C VAL A 16 8.95 0.67 7.20
N ILE A 17 9.17 1.99 7.25
CA ILE A 17 10.50 2.61 7.11
C ILE A 17 11.51 2.03 8.11
N ASP A 18 11.06 1.70 9.32
CA ASP A 18 11.92 1.14 10.37
C ASP A 18 12.54 -0.23 10.01
N ASN A 19 11.91 -0.96 9.08
CA ASN A 19 12.41 -2.23 8.58
C ASN A 19 13.52 -2.05 7.52
N PHE A 20 13.79 -0.82 7.06
CA PHE A 20 14.88 -0.50 6.12
C PHE A 20 16.11 0.03 6.86
N ILE A 21 17.10 -0.83 7.04
CA ILE A 21 18.35 -0.49 7.73
C ILE A 21 19.44 -0.13 6.73
N LYS A 22 19.95 1.11 6.83
CA LYS A 22 21.17 1.52 6.12
C LYS A 22 22.40 1.12 6.94
N ILE A 23 23.21 0.21 6.41
CA ILE A 23 24.45 -0.22 7.08
C ILE A 23 25.62 0.71 6.72
N GLN A 24 26.77 0.55 7.41
CA GLN A 24 27.92 1.48 7.33
C GLN A 24 28.43 1.74 5.90
N ASN A 25 28.38 0.73 5.02
CA ASN A 25 28.83 0.87 3.63
C ASN A 25 27.78 1.54 2.70
N GLY A 26 26.67 2.02 3.24
CA GLY A 26 25.58 2.66 2.50
C GLY A 26 24.53 1.71 1.92
N THR A 27 24.73 0.39 2.02
CA THR A 27 23.75 -0.61 1.56
C THR A 27 22.49 -0.59 2.42
N ILE A 28 21.32 -0.75 1.79
CA ILE A 28 20.04 -0.89 2.49
C ILE A 28 19.72 -2.37 2.65
N LYS A 29 19.27 -2.77 3.85
CA LYS A 29 18.78 -4.11 4.19
C LYS A 29 17.34 -4.02 4.66
N LEU A 30 16.49 -4.92 4.17
CA LEU A 30 15.12 -5.09 4.64
C LEU A 30 15.08 -6.25 5.65
N ILE A 31 14.56 -5.99 6.84
CA ILE A 31 14.45 -6.94 7.95
C ILE A 31 12.98 -7.17 8.34
N ASP A 32 12.74 -8.09 9.27
CA ASP A 32 11.42 -8.36 9.87
C ASP A 32 10.36 -8.95 8.92
N TRP A 33 10.69 -10.12 8.36
CA TRP A 33 9.88 -10.84 7.38
C TRP A 33 8.73 -11.66 8.01
N GLU A 34 8.22 -11.31 9.19
CA GLU A 34 7.27 -12.15 9.94
C GLU A 34 5.90 -12.30 9.25
N TYR A 35 5.50 -11.29 8.45
CA TYR A 35 4.26 -11.31 7.67
C TYR A 35 4.46 -11.77 6.23
N ALA A 36 5.69 -12.11 5.82
CA ALA A 36 6.01 -12.33 4.42
C ALA A 36 5.21 -13.47 3.79
N ALA A 37 4.67 -13.24 2.59
CA ALA A 37 3.89 -14.23 1.87
C ALA A 37 3.91 -14.00 0.35
N MET A 38 3.39 -14.97 -0.41
CA MET A 38 3.19 -14.81 -1.84
C MET A 38 2.00 -13.87 -2.11
N ALA A 39 2.27 -12.69 -2.64
CA ALA A 39 1.26 -11.66 -2.91
C ALA A 39 1.53 -10.93 -4.24
N ASP A 40 0.60 -10.07 -4.62
CA ASP A 40 0.79 -9.13 -5.71
C ASP A 40 1.90 -8.13 -5.33
N PRO A 41 2.89 -7.86 -6.20
CA PRO A 41 3.98 -6.92 -5.91
C PRO A 41 3.51 -5.52 -5.54
N TYR A 42 2.35 -5.08 -6.05
CA TYR A 42 1.80 -3.76 -5.74
C TYR A 42 1.34 -3.61 -4.29
N LEU A 43 1.18 -4.73 -3.57
CA LEU A 43 0.87 -4.70 -2.15
C LEU A 43 1.98 -3.99 -1.37
N ASP A 44 3.24 -4.42 -1.49
CA ASP A 44 4.35 -3.82 -0.73
C ASP A 44 4.53 -2.33 -1.06
N LEU A 45 4.33 -1.96 -2.33
CA LEU A 45 4.37 -0.57 -2.78
C LEU A 45 3.31 0.29 -2.06
N ALA A 46 2.07 -0.21 -2.04
CA ALA A 46 0.95 0.46 -1.38
C ALA A 46 1.14 0.54 0.14
N MET A 47 1.61 -0.55 0.77
CA MET A 47 1.86 -0.61 2.20
C MET A 47 2.96 0.38 2.60
N HIS A 48 4.07 0.41 1.85
CA HIS A 48 5.14 1.37 2.09
C HIS A 48 4.65 2.83 1.98
N ALA A 49 3.79 3.11 0.98
CA ALA A 49 3.23 4.44 0.78
C ALA A 49 2.36 4.92 1.96
N ILE A 50 1.46 4.07 2.47
CA ILE A 50 0.56 4.46 3.58
C ILE A 50 1.30 4.56 4.91
N TYR A 51 2.35 3.76 5.15
CA TYR A 51 3.20 3.90 6.33
C TYR A 51 4.02 5.19 6.29
N SER A 52 4.46 5.57 5.10
CA SER A 52 5.31 6.74 4.90
C SER A 52 4.52 8.05 4.75
N GLY A 53 3.19 8.01 4.85
CA GLY A 53 2.33 9.18 4.73
C GLY A 53 2.37 9.82 3.34
N PHE A 54 2.52 9.03 2.28
CA PHE A 54 2.65 9.55 0.92
C PHE A 54 1.35 10.17 0.39
N ASN A 55 1.45 11.39 -0.10
CA ASN A 55 0.39 11.99 -0.90
C ASN A 55 0.32 11.34 -2.30
N GLN A 56 -0.71 11.71 -3.07
CA GLN A 56 -0.93 11.13 -4.40
C GLN A 56 0.29 11.26 -5.31
N THR A 57 0.90 12.45 -5.41
CA THR A 57 2.08 12.66 -6.27
C THR A 57 3.19 11.68 -5.93
N ARG A 58 3.46 11.45 -4.63
CA ARG A 58 4.49 10.47 -4.22
C ARG A 58 4.11 9.02 -4.50
N ILE A 59 2.82 8.68 -4.44
CA ILE A 59 2.32 7.35 -4.83
C ILE A 59 2.52 7.13 -6.33
N ASP A 60 2.23 8.16 -7.13
CA ASP A 60 2.42 8.12 -8.58
C ASP A 60 3.92 8.00 -8.91
N ASP A 61 4.76 8.81 -8.28
CA ASP A 61 6.22 8.78 -8.45
C ASP A 61 6.83 7.42 -8.07
N ILE A 62 6.48 6.87 -6.90
CA ILE A 62 7.05 5.60 -6.45
C ILE A 62 6.56 4.43 -7.32
N THR A 63 5.36 4.51 -7.88
CA THR A 63 4.85 3.51 -8.82
C THR A 63 5.68 3.51 -10.10
N ALA A 64 5.95 4.68 -10.67
CA ALA A 64 6.81 4.79 -11.85
C ALA A 64 8.25 4.34 -11.57
N ILE A 65 8.81 4.68 -10.40
CA ILE A 65 10.14 4.24 -9.98
C ILE A 65 10.20 2.72 -9.85
N TYR A 66 9.20 2.10 -9.21
CA TYR A 66 9.15 0.65 -9.01
C TYR A 66 9.01 -0.13 -10.32
N LEU A 67 8.28 0.42 -11.29
CA LEU A 67 8.09 -0.19 -12.61
C LEU A 67 9.23 0.11 -13.58
N GLU A 68 10.08 1.09 -13.27
CA GLU A 68 11.11 1.64 -14.17
C GLU A 68 10.52 2.22 -15.49
N GLU A 69 9.22 2.52 -15.50
CA GLU A 69 8.49 3.08 -16.64
C GLU A 69 7.24 3.84 -16.16
N GLN A 70 6.56 4.53 -17.09
CA GLN A 70 5.29 5.17 -16.77
C GLN A 70 4.19 4.10 -16.63
N PRO A 71 3.48 4.01 -15.48
CA PRO A 71 2.41 3.04 -15.30
C PRO A 71 1.26 3.32 -16.27
N THR A 72 0.64 2.25 -16.79
CA THR A 72 -0.68 2.36 -17.43
C THR A 72 -1.73 2.79 -16.42
N ASP A 73 -2.84 3.38 -16.89
CA ASP A 73 -3.95 3.78 -16.04
C ASP A 73 -4.47 2.61 -15.19
N THR A 74 -4.56 1.42 -15.78
CA THR A 74 -4.95 0.19 -15.06
C THR A 74 -3.98 -0.16 -13.94
N GLN A 75 -2.66 -0.09 -14.18
CA GLN A 75 -1.66 -0.37 -13.15
C GLN A 75 -1.71 0.68 -12.03
N GLN A 76 -1.82 1.96 -12.38
CA GLN A 76 -1.89 3.05 -11.40
C GLN A 76 -3.12 2.92 -10.50
N HIS A 77 -4.29 2.66 -11.10
CA HIS A 77 -5.51 2.48 -10.33
C HIS A 77 -5.48 1.18 -9.52
N LEU A 78 -4.84 0.12 -9.99
CA LEU A 78 -4.65 -1.09 -9.18
C LEU A 78 -3.82 -0.81 -7.92
N VAL A 79 -2.75 0.00 -8.01
CA VAL A 79 -2.00 0.48 -6.84
C VAL A 79 -2.90 1.28 -5.90
N TYR A 80 -3.74 2.19 -6.42
CA TYR A 80 -4.73 2.89 -5.60
C TYR A 80 -5.70 1.94 -4.89
N GLY A 81 -6.11 0.85 -5.55
CA GLY A 81 -6.90 -0.21 -4.93
C GLY A 81 -6.20 -0.83 -3.73
N TYR A 82 -4.91 -1.18 -3.86
CA TYR A 82 -4.11 -1.70 -2.74
C TYR A 82 -3.89 -0.66 -1.63
N VAL A 83 -3.67 0.62 -1.97
CA VAL A 83 -3.58 1.73 -0.99
C VAL A 83 -4.88 1.83 -0.19
N ALA A 84 -6.02 1.69 -0.86
CA ALA A 84 -7.32 1.76 -0.21
C ALA A 84 -7.53 0.57 0.76
N LEU A 85 -7.21 -0.65 0.30
CA LEU A 85 -7.34 -1.86 1.11
C LEU A 85 -6.38 -1.85 2.32
N GLY A 86 -5.13 -1.43 2.11
CA GLY A 86 -4.15 -1.29 3.18
C GLY A 86 -4.56 -0.25 4.22
N GLY A 87 -5.01 0.94 3.77
CA GLY A 87 -5.54 1.96 4.66
C GLY A 87 -6.76 1.49 5.46
N PHE A 88 -7.63 0.67 4.85
CA PHE A 88 -8.79 0.12 5.55
C PHE A 88 -8.37 -0.90 6.62
N LEU A 89 -7.43 -1.79 6.28
CA LEU A 89 -6.88 -2.78 7.20
C LEU A 89 -6.31 -2.11 8.45
N TRP A 90 -5.44 -1.10 8.29
CA TRP A 90 -4.79 -0.45 9.42
C TRP A 90 -5.71 0.47 10.21
N ALA A 91 -6.73 1.06 9.58
CA ALA A 91 -7.79 1.73 10.30
C ALA A 91 -8.52 0.75 11.26
N LEU A 92 -8.87 -0.44 10.78
CA LEU A 92 -9.50 -1.47 11.61
C LEU A 92 -8.58 -2.00 12.71
N TRP A 93 -7.30 -2.22 12.40
CA TRP A 93 -6.31 -2.62 13.40
C TRP A 93 -6.18 -1.57 14.51
N THR A 94 -6.15 -0.28 14.14
CA THR A 94 -6.07 0.82 15.09
C THR A 94 -7.29 0.85 16.00
N LEU A 95 -8.50 0.77 15.43
CA LEU A 95 -9.74 0.70 16.21
C LEU A 95 -9.74 -0.48 17.19
N PHE A 96 -9.26 -1.64 16.75
CA PHE A 96 -9.16 -2.83 17.61
C PHE A 96 -8.17 -2.62 18.77
N LYS A 97 -7.04 -1.97 18.51
CA LYS A 97 -6.01 -1.69 19.50
C LYS A 97 -6.46 -0.61 20.49
N GLU A 98 -7.11 0.43 20.02
CA GLU A 98 -7.67 1.48 20.87
C GLU A 98 -8.81 0.97 21.75
N ALA A 99 -9.62 0.03 21.25
CA ALA A 99 -10.63 -0.66 22.07
C ALA A 99 -10.01 -1.46 23.23
N LYS A 100 -8.70 -1.78 23.19
CA LYS A 100 -7.95 -2.42 24.28
C LYS A 100 -7.22 -1.42 25.20
N GLY A 101 -7.39 -0.11 24.99
CA GLY A 101 -6.81 0.94 25.81
C GLY A 101 -5.48 1.48 25.32
N GLU A 102 -4.99 1.06 24.14
CA GLU A 102 -3.86 1.69 23.46
C GLU A 102 -4.30 3.04 22.83
N ASN A 103 -3.36 3.94 22.49
CA ASN A 103 -3.67 5.24 21.87
C ASN A 103 -2.72 5.51 20.71
N PHE A 104 -3.26 5.69 19.51
CA PHE A 104 -2.50 5.93 18.28
C PHE A 104 -2.74 7.33 17.68
N GLY A 105 -3.40 8.22 18.42
CA GLY A 105 -3.66 9.59 17.99
C GLY A 105 -4.44 9.67 16.68
N THR A 106 -3.86 10.30 15.65
CA THR A 106 -4.52 10.49 14.34
C THR A 106 -4.30 9.35 13.37
N TYR A 107 -3.43 8.38 13.69
CA TYR A 107 -3.00 7.33 12.77
C TYR A 107 -4.18 6.57 12.16
N GLY A 108 -5.11 6.07 12.98
CA GLY A 108 -6.27 5.32 12.48
C GLY A 108 -7.16 6.14 11.55
N LEU A 109 -7.33 7.44 11.82
CA LEU A 109 -8.09 8.35 10.96
C LEU A 109 -7.36 8.62 9.64
N GLU A 110 -6.05 8.79 9.66
CA GLU A 110 -5.23 8.96 8.46
C GLU A 110 -5.29 7.72 7.55
N GLN A 111 -5.20 6.52 8.13
CA GLN A 111 -5.37 5.25 7.40
C GLN A 111 -6.77 5.14 6.77
N TYR A 112 -7.81 5.53 7.51
CA TYR A 112 -9.17 5.58 6.97
C TYR A 112 -9.32 6.61 5.83
N GLN A 113 -8.58 7.72 5.87
CA GLN A 113 -8.58 8.70 4.78
C GLN A 113 -7.97 8.13 3.48
N TYR A 114 -6.92 7.30 3.58
CA TYR A 114 -6.41 6.54 2.42
C TYR A 114 -7.48 5.62 1.86
N ALA A 115 -8.11 4.81 2.72
CA ALA A 115 -9.19 3.89 2.34
C ALA A 115 -10.30 4.60 1.55
N ARG A 116 -10.82 5.69 2.11
CA ARG A 116 -11.91 6.45 1.51
C ARG A 116 -11.50 7.13 0.19
N THR A 117 -10.33 7.76 0.17
CA THR A 117 -9.91 8.58 -0.98
C THR A 117 -9.56 7.71 -2.18
N TYR A 118 -8.72 6.69 -1.98
CA TYR A 118 -8.25 5.86 -3.07
C TYR A 118 -9.26 4.77 -3.45
N GLY A 119 -10.10 4.32 -2.51
CA GLY A 119 -11.22 3.44 -2.81
C GLY A 119 -12.21 4.10 -3.76
N ARG A 120 -12.52 5.39 -3.55
CA ARG A 120 -13.38 6.15 -4.47
C ARG A 120 -12.78 6.25 -5.87
N LYS A 121 -11.48 6.59 -5.99
CA LYS A 121 -10.79 6.67 -7.29
C LYS A 121 -10.81 5.34 -8.03
N PHE A 122 -10.50 4.25 -7.34
CA PHE A 122 -10.51 2.92 -7.93
C PHE A 122 -11.90 2.53 -8.45
N LEU A 123 -12.96 2.83 -7.69
CA LEU A 123 -14.34 2.55 -8.10
C LEU A 123 -14.80 3.43 -9.26
N GLU A 124 -14.43 4.71 -9.27
CA GLU A 124 -14.73 5.64 -10.38
C GLU A 124 -14.08 5.16 -11.69
N PHE A 125 -12.82 4.74 -11.65
CA PHE A 125 -12.10 4.19 -12.81
C PHE A 125 -12.70 2.88 -13.34
N ASN A 126 -13.03 1.93 -12.45
CA ASN A 126 -13.65 0.68 -12.90
C ASN A 126 -15.02 0.91 -13.53
N ARG A 127 -15.78 1.93 -13.08
CA ARG A 127 -17.07 2.26 -13.70
C ARG A 127 -16.87 2.80 -15.12
N SER A 128 -15.92 3.70 -15.34
CA SER A 128 -15.65 4.24 -16.69
C SER A 128 -15.18 3.17 -17.67
N GLU A 129 -14.40 2.19 -17.23
CA GLU A 129 -13.94 1.08 -18.08
C GLU A 129 -15.08 0.12 -18.49
N HIS A 130 -16.14 0.00 -17.68
CA HIS A 130 -17.29 -0.84 -18.00
C HIS A 130 -18.37 -0.12 -18.83
N GLU A 131 -18.30 1.20 -18.94
CA GLU A 131 -19.22 2.04 -19.72
C GLU A 131 -18.66 2.40 -21.12
N ALA A 132 -17.38 2.10 -21.39
CA ALA A 132 -16.66 2.33 -22.65
C ALA A 132 -16.70 1.10 -23.58
#